data_AF-A0A524EUL0-F1
#
_entry.id   AF-A0A524EUL0-F1
#
_cell.length_a   1.000
_cell.length_b   1.000
_cell.length_c   1.000
_cell.angle_alpha   90.00
_cell.angle_beta   90.00
_cell.angle_gamma   90.00
#
_symmetry.space_group_name_H-M   'P 1'
#
loop_
_entity.id
_entity.type
_entity.pdbx_description
1 polymer ?
#
loop_
_entity_poly.entity_id
_entity_poly.type
_entity_poly.pdbx_seq_one_letter_code
_entity_poly.pdbx_strand_id
1 'polypeptide(L)' 'AVAGYPNITVPLGHIFGLPVGISFFSRAYQEPTLLKIAYSFEQATKTRSLPRYLKTIAFE' A
#
# COMPACT_ATOMS: atom_id res chain seq x y z
N ALA A 1 -13.96 4.10 -4.87
CA ALA A 1 -14.13 4.21 -6.34
C ALA A 1 -15.50 4.77 -6.70
N VAL A 2 -16.61 4.10 -6.34
CA VAL A 2 -17.97 4.54 -6.72
C VAL A 2 -18.35 5.92 -6.17
N ALA A 3 -17.98 6.24 -4.92
CA ALA A 3 -18.28 7.53 -4.30
C ALA A 3 -17.42 8.71 -4.82
N GLY A 4 -16.44 8.47 -5.70
CA GLY A 4 -15.52 9.51 -6.18
C GLY A 4 -14.57 10.09 -5.12
N TYR A 5 -14.47 9.46 -3.95
CA TYR A 5 -13.64 9.96 -2.84
C TYR A 5 -12.17 9.53 -2.97
N PRO A 6 -11.25 10.36 -2.44
CA PRO A 6 -9.83 10.07 -2.48
C PRO A 6 -9.49 8.81 -1.67
N ASN A 7 -8.57 8.02 -2.23
CA ASN A 7 -8.00 6.84 -1.58
C ASN A 7 -6.52 6.71 -1.96
N ILE A 8 -5.72 6.18 -1.04
CA ILE A 8 -4.30 5.90 -1.25
C ILE A 8 -3.94 4.57 -0.57
N THR A 9 -3.16 3.75 -1.25
CA THR A 9 -2.67 2.48 -0.73
C THR A 9 -1.16 2.53 -0.58
N VAL A 10 -0.66 2.15 0.59
CA VAL A 10 0.78 2.09 0.90
C VAL A 10 1.17 0.69 1.38
N PRO A 11 2.44 0.27 1.22
CA PRO A 11 2.89 -1.04 1.69
C PRO A 11 2.75 -1.18 3.21
N LEU A 12 2.13 -2.28 3.66
CA LEU A 12 2.06 -2.64 5.07
C LEU A 12 3.12 -3.68 5.42
N GLY A 13 3.43 -4.61 4.52
CA GLY A 13 4.39 -5.68 4.77
C GLY A 13 4.23 -6.84 3.79
N HIS A 14 4.63 -8.03 4.22
CA HIS A 14 4.49 -9.26 3.44
C HIS A 14 3.86 -10.37 4.28
N ILE A 15 2.93 -11.11 3.69
CA ILE A 15 2.30 -12.30 4.28
C ILE A 15 2.54 -13.45 3.32
N PHE A 16 3.14 -14.55 3.80
CA PHE A 16 3.55 -15.69 2.97
C PHE A 16 4.41 -15.30 1.75
N GLY A 17 5.25 -14.27 1.90
CA GLY A 17 6.10 -13.75 0.81
C GLY A 17 5.36 -12.87 -0.22
N LEU A 18 4.06 -12.66 -0.06
CA LEU A 18 3.27 -11.77 -0.92
C LEU A 18 3.14 -10.38 -0.28
N PRO A 19 3.35 -9.29 -1.04
CA PRO A 19 3.21 -7.93 -0.52
C PRO A 19 1.75 -7.63 -0.19
N VAL A 20 1.52 -7.08 0.99
CA VAL A 20 0.20 -6.61 1.45
C VAL A 20 0.24 -5.10 1.66
N GLY A 21 -0.84 -4.44 1.25
CA GLY A 21 -1.00 -3.00 1.38
C GLY A 21 -2.09 -2.63 2.38
N ILE A 22 -2.02 -1.42 2.91
CA ILE A 22 -3.09 -0.78 3.68
C ILE A 22 -3.65 0.40 2.89
N SER A 23 -4.97 0.51 2.83
CA SER A 23 -5.66 1.57 2.10
C SER A 23 -6.25 2.59 3.07
N PHE A 24 -5.95 3.87 2.84
CA PHE A 24 -6.55 5.00 3.53
C PHE A 24 -7.56 5.68 2.62
N PHE A 25 -8.68 6.10 3.20
CA PHE A 25 -9.77 6.78 2.50
C PHE A 25 -10.05 8.11 3.21
N SER A 26 -10.43 9.13 2.44
CA SER A 26 -10.85 10.41 2.99
C SER A 26 -12.17 10.86 2.39
N ARG A 27 -12.70 12.00 2.87
CA ARG A 27 -13.81 12.68 2.19
C ARG A 27 -13.27 13.42 0.95
N ALA A 28 -14.18 13.91 0.12
CA ALA A 28 -13.85 14.73 -1.04
C ALA A 28 -12.95 15.92 -0.66
N TYR A 29 -11.95 16.22 -1.51
CA TYR A 29 -11.03 17.36 -1.39
C TYR A 29 -10.13 17.36 -0.14
N GLN A 30 -9.92 16.19 0.47
CA GLN A 30 -9.04 16.02 1.63
C GLN A 30 -7.71 15.33 1.31
N GLU A 31 -7.27 15.39 0.05
CA GLU A 31 -6.00 14.86 -0.42
C GLU A 31 -4.80 15.36 0.41
N PRO A 32 -4.70 16.64 0.82
CA PRO A 32 -3.56 17.10 1.62
C PRO A 32 -3.44 16.37 2.97
N THR A 33 -4.55 16.06 3.62
CA THR A 33 -4.58 15.33 4.89
C THR A 33 -4.29 13.86 4.66
N LEU A 34 -4.91 13.28 3.62
CA LEU A 34 -4.70 11.88 3.24
C LEU A 34 -3.22 11.59 2.93
N LEU A 35 -2.57 12.48 2.18
CA LEU A 35 -1.15 12.39 1.86
C LEU A 35 -0.25 12.48 3.10
N LYS A 36 -0.55 13.40 4.03
CA LYS A 36 0.21 13.50 5.30
C LYS A 36 0.13 12.20 6.09
N ILE A 37 -1.05 11.62 6.23
CA ILE A 37 -1.25 10.37 6.98
C ILE A 37 -0.50 9.22 6.30
N ALA A 38 -0.70 9.05 5.00
CA ALA A 38 -0.04 7.98 4.24
C ALA A 38 1.48 8.12 4.29
N TYR A 39 2.01 9.33 4.14
CA TYR A 39 3.44 9.62 4.23
C TYR A 39 4.00 9.34 5.62
N SER A 40 3.34 9.82 6.68
CA SER A 40 3.78 9.54 8.06
C SER A 40 3.81 8.05 8.35
N PHE A 41 2.81 7.30 7.86
CA PHE A 41 2.78 5.84 7.98
C PHE A 41 3.92 5.17 7.22
N GLU A 42 4.14 5.53 5.95
CA GLU A 42 5.23 4.99 5.12
C GLU A 42 6.60 5.25 5.77
N GLN A 43 6.83 6.47 6.25
CA GLN A 43 8.10 6.87 6.85
C GLN A 43 8.37 6.17 8.20
N ALA A 44 7.32 5.88 8.97
CA ALA A 44 7.44 5.16 10.23
C ALA A 44 7.73 3.66 10.02
N THR A 45 7.17 3.07 8.96
CA THR A 45 7.19 1.61 8.76
C THR A 45 8.29 1.13 7.81
N LYS A 46 8.51 1.83 6.68
CA LYS A 46 9.52 1.49 5.66
C LYS A 46 9.48 0.01 5.24
N THR A 47 8.30 -0.59 5.18
CA THR A 47 8.07 -2.03 4.99
C THR A 47 8.22 -2.49 3.53
N ARG A 48 8.41 -1.55 2.60
CA ARG A 48 8.66 -1.85 1.19
C ARG A 48 9.98 -2.63 1.04
N SER A 49 9.90 -3.80 0.42
CA SER A 49 11.05 -4.61 0.03
C SER A 49 11.11 -4.75 -1.48
N LEU A 50 12.31 -4.98 -2.02
CA LEU A 50 12.48 -5.31 -3.43
C LEU A 50 11.95 -6.72 -3.72
N PRO A 51 11.19 -6.92 -4.81
CA PRO A 51 10.76 -8.25 -5.18
C PRO A 51 11.96 -9.11 -5.58
N ARG A 52 11.87 -10.42 -5.30
CA ARG A 52 12.84 -11.41 -5.77
C ARG A 52 12.28 -12.11 -7.01
N TYR A 53 13.13 -12.33 -8.01
CA TYR A 53 12.75 -13.12 -9.18
C TYR A 53 12.65 -14.61 -8.84
N LEU A 54 11.41 -15.08 -8.76
CA LEU A 54 11.00 -16.49 -8.72
C LEU A 54 11.65 -17.27 -9.87
N LYS A 55 12.32 -18.42 -9.64
CA LYS A 55 12.81 -19.30 -10.71
C LYS A 55 11.64 -20.11 -11.30
N THR A 56 10.70 -19.42 -11.95
CA THR A 56 9.48 -19.97 -12.60
C THR A 56 8.53 -20.72 -11.65
N ILE A 57 7.24 -20.69 -11.97
CA ILE A 57 6.20 -21.42 -11.23
C ILE A 57 6.38 -22.91 -11.54
N ALA A 58 6.72 -23.74 -10.55
CA ALA A 58 6.64 -25.19 -10.70
C ALA A 58 5.17 -25.58 -10.66
N PHE A 59 4.59 -25.86 -11.82
CA PHE A 59 3.35 -26.62 -11.89
C PHE A 59 3.74 -28.10 -11.73
N GLU A 60 3.38 -28.70 -10.60
CA GLU A 60 3.23 -30.16 -10.50
C GLU A 60 1.78 -30.55 -10.80
#